data_AF-A0A9D5HJY2-F1
#
_entry.id   AF-A0A9D5HJY2-F1
#
_cell.length_a   1.000
_cell.length_b   1.000
_cell.length_c   1.000
_cell.angle_alpha   90.00
_cell.angle_beta   90.00
_cell.angle_gamma   90.00
#
_symmetry.space_group_name_H-M   'P 1'
#
loop_
_entity.id
_entity.type
_entity.pdbx_description
1 polymer ?
#
loop_
_entity_poly.entity_id
_entity_poly.type
_entity_poly.pdbx_seq_one_letter_code
_entity_poly.pdbx_strand_id
1 'polypeptide(L)'
;MVNNICLNFDAFHGDENHGGVRDGTTVVLWEWLKGKNQRWKIAAYCWPPAYDSPGYSPVQNVPQESGPEYGPPPPAPYQPYAGSLASVLRQPTVRVFTMAEENYSLSIRNGKVILAPANPRDEYQHWIKDRKFSTQVKDENDFPSFALVNKVTGQAIKHSIGATHPVRLVPYNPDYLDESVLWSESNDTGEGFHCIRMVNNIRLNFDAFHGDENHGGVRDGTTVVLWEWLEGKNQRWKIAPYCNHSFPQEPMLCACALLLVFLAYIFSSI
;
A
#
# COMPACT_ATOMS: atom_id res chain seq x y z
N MET A 1 3.76 -32.16 -5.53
CA MET A 1 3.69 -32.23 -4.06
C MET A 1 3.67 -30.80 -3.55
N VAL A 2 2.54 -30.35 -3.00
CA VAL A 2 2.47 -29.03 -2.36
C VAL A 2 2.99 -29.23 -0.93
N ASN A 3 4.19 -28.75 -0.65
CA ASN A 3 4.70 -28.72 0.71
C ASN A 3 3.95 -27.62 1.46
N ASN A 4 2.85 -27.97 2.11
CA ASN A 4 2.16 -27.11 3.06
C ASN A 4 3.03 -26.97 4.31
N ILE A 5 4.13 -26.23 4.20
CA ILE A 5 4.96 -25.89 5.36
C ILE A 5 4.25 -24.74 6.08
N CYS A 6 3.64 -25.05 7.22
CA CYS A 6 3.15 -24.02 8.13
C CYS A 6 4.35 -23.38 8.83
N LEU A 7 4.84 -22.28 8.27
CA LEU A 7 5.86 -21.45 8.93
C LEU A 7 5.22 -20.61 10.04
N ASN A 8 5.92 -20.44 11.15
CA ASN A 8 5.52 -19.62 12.29
C ASN A 8 6.72 -18.82 12.84
N PHE A 9 6.46 -17.79 13.63
CA PHE A 9 7.50 -17.07 14.36
C PHE A 9 8.14 -17.98 15.41
N ASP A 10 9.45 -18.11 15.35
CA ASP A 10 10.28 -18.90 16.24
C ASP A 10 11.38 -18.01 16.83
N ALA A 11 11.47 -17.97 18.16
CA ALA A 11 12.65 -17.41 18.82
C ALA A 11 13.81 -18.41 18.62
N PHE A 12 14.73 -18.08 17.72
CA PHE A 12 15.78 -18.98 17.27
C PHE A 12 16.65 -19.40 18.44
N HIS A 13 16.74 -20.72 18.71
CA HIS A 13 17.44 -21.28 19.87
C HIS A 13 16.92 -20.72 21.22
N GLY A 14 15.69 -20.21 21.25
CA GLY A 14 15.05 -19.68 22.46
C GLY A 14 14.41 -20.77 23.34
N ASP A 15 14.58 -22.04 22.99
CA ASP A 15 14.12 -23.17 23.79
C ASP A 15 15.08 -23.51 24.95
N GLU A 16 14.60 -24.33 25.88
CA GLU A 16 15.33 -24.69 27.10
C GLU A 16 16.61 -25.50 26.82
N ASN A 17 16.70 -26.20 25.69
CA ASN A 17 17.88 -26.98 25.31
C ASN A 17 19.04 -26.09 24.83
N HIS A 18 18.73 -24.86 24.43
CA HIS A 18 19.69 -23.89 23.91
C HIS A 18 19.90 -22.69 24.84
N GLY A 19 19.43 -22.79 26.09
CA GLY A 19 19.67 -21.79 27.13
C GLY A 19 18.66 -20.65 27.17
N GLY A 20 17.50 -20.84 26.52
CA GLY A 20 16.35 -19.95 26.58
C GLY A 20 16.52 -18.64 25.80
N VAL A 21 15.46 -17.83 25.81
CA VAL A 21 15.47 -16.49 25.22
C VAL A 21 16.37 -15.56 26.02
N ARG A 22 17.20 -14.79 25.32
CA ARG A 22 18.13 -13.79 25.89
C ARG A 22 17.93 -12.45 25.18
N ASP A 23 18.51 -11.40 25.75
CA ASP A 23 18.55 -10.12 25.05
C ASP A 23 19.29 -10.26 23.71
N GLY A 24 18.71 -9.70 22.65
CA GLY A 24 19.19 -9.88 21.28
C GLY A 24 18.88 -11.22 20.60
N THR A 25 18.06 -12.10 21.18
CA THR A 25 17.63 -13.34 20.49
C THR A 25 16.87 -13.03 19.19
N THR A 26 17.36 -13.59 18.08
CA THR A 26 16.76 -13.44 16.75
C THR A 26 15.42 -14.16 16.65
N VAL A 27 14.42 -13.51 16.06
CA VAL A 27 13.16 -14.14 15.66
C VAL A 27 13.22 -14.51 14.18
N VAL A 28 12.93 -15.77 13.86
CA VAL A 28 12.95 -16.31 12.50
C VAL A 28 11.59 -16.87 12.11
N LEU A 29 11.38 -17.08 10.81
CA LEU A 29 10.28 -17.91 10.31
C LEU A 29 10.77 -19.35 10.23
N TRP A 30 10.07 -20.26 10.91
CA TRP A 30 10.46 -21.67 10.99
C TRP A 30 9.25 -22.60 10.95
N GLU A 31 9.48 -23.88 10.64
CA GLU A 31 8.43 -24.89 10.66
C GLU A 31 7.78 -24.98 12.04
N TRP A 32 6.44 -25.09 12.07
CA TRP A 32 5.71 -25.22 13.33
C TRP A 32 5.96 -26.59 13.98
N LEU A 33 6.82 -26.59 15.00
CA LEU A 33 7.21 -27.76 15.81
C LEU A 33 6.52 -27.78 17.18
N LYS A 34 5.56 -26.87 17.42
CA LYS A 34 4.80 -26.72 18.68
C LYS A 34 5.66 -26.37 19.91
N GLY A 35 6.90 -25.93 19.69
CA GLY A 35 7.86 -25.54 20.73
C GLY A 35 7.40 -24.33 21.55
N LYS A 36 7.90 -24.19 22.79
CA LYS A 36 7.59 -23.04 23.65
C LYS A 36 8.10 -21.72 23.04
N ASN A 37 9.25 -21.77 22.39
CA ASN A 37 9.88 -20.67 21.64
C ASN A 37 9.08 -20.24 20.39
N GLN A 38 8.00 -20.94 20.05
CA GLN A 38 7.09 -20.62 18.94
C GLN A 38 5.74 -20.07 19.43
N ARG A 39 5.50 -20.01 20.74
CA ARG A 39 4.23 -19.58 21.34
C ARG A 39 4.35 -18.15 21.85
N TRP A 40 3.55 -17.25 21.27
CA TRP A 40 3.61 -15.82 21.57
C TRP A 40 2.36 -15.37 22.31
N LYS A 41 2.55 -14.54 23.34
CA LYS A 41 1.46 -13.82 24.01
C LYS A 41 1.48 -12.38 23.53
N ILE A 42 0.45 -11.97 22.81
CA ILE A 42 0.25 -10.57 22.46
C ILE A 42 -0.40 -9.89 23.67
N ALA A 43 0.28 -8.90 24.24
CA ALA A 43 -0.26 -8.05 25.29
C ALA A 43 -0.43 -6.64 24.73
N ALA A 44 -1.56 -6.00 25.06
CA ALA A 44 -1.74 -4.59 24.76
C ALA A 44 -0.72 -3.78 25.59
N TYR A 45 0.13 -3.02 24.91
CA TYR A 45 1.02 -2.08 25.57
C TYR A 45 0.21 -0.83 25.96
N CYS A 46 -0.15 -0.73 27.24
CA CYS A 46 -0.70 0.49 27.81
C CYS A 46 0.46 1.26 28.47
N TRP A 47 0.88 2.36 27.87
CA TRP A 47 1.68 3.37 28.56
C TRP A 47 0.74 4.44 29.10
N PRO A 48 0.85 4.89 30.36
CA PRO A 48 1.79 4.47 31.41
C PRO A 48 1.29 3.25 32.23
N PRO A 49 2.18 2.51 32.92
CA PRO A 49 1.77 1.41 33.79
C PRO A 49 0.94 1.95 34.97
N ALA A 50 -0.24 1.37 35.17
CA ALA A 50 -1.03 1.56 36.39
C ALA A 50 -0.22 1.04 37.57
N TYR A 51 0.26 1.96 38.42
CA TYR A 51 0.79 1.63 39.74
C TYR A 51 -0.37 1.20 40.62
N ASP A 52 -0.75 -0.08 40.56
CA ASP A 52 -1.61 -0.70 41.58
C ASP A 52 -1.32 -2.20 41.67
N SER A 53 -0.29 -2.55 42.44
CA SER A 53 -0.31 -3.74 43.31
C SER A 53 0.79 -3.67 44.38
N PRO A 54 0.47 -4.00 45.64
CA PRO A 54 1.37 -3.86 46.78
C PRO A 54 2.31 -5.07 46.84
N GLY A 55 3.63 -4.84 46.84
CA GLY A 55 4.55 -5.97 47.04
C GLY A 55 6.04 -5.77 46.78
N TYR A 56 6.50 -4.61 46.32
CA TYR A 56 7.95 -4.39 46.15
C TYR A 56 8.43 -3.20 46.99
N SER A 57 9.01 -3.54 48.14
CA SER A 57 9.83 -2.61 48.94
C SER A 57 11.12 -2.28 48.17
N PRO A 58 11.60 -1.02 48.17
CA PRO A 58 12.86 -0.67 47.51
C PRO A 58 14.03 -1.21 48.35
N VAL A 59 14.92 -1.98 47.72
CA VAL A 59 16.23 -2.29 48.30
C VAL A 59 17.02 -0.99 48.41
N GLN A 60 17.56 -0.74 49.60
CA GLN A 60 18.32 0.46 49.95
C GLN A 60 19.54 0.64 49.04
N ASN A 61 19.73 1.87 48.57
CA ASN A 61 20.90 2.34 47.83
C ASN A 61 22.20 2.06 48.60
N VAL A 62 23.09 1.28 48.00
CA VAL A 62 24.53 1.28 48.32
C VAL A 62 25.23 2.04 47.18
N PRO A 63 26.02 3.08 47.45
CA PRO A 63 26.70 3.84 46.41
C PRO A 63 27.95 3.09 45.96
N GLN A 64 28.04 2.79 44.66
CA GLN A 64 29.29 2.33 44.05
C GLN A 64 29.63 3.25 42.88
N GLU A 65 30.64 4.09 43.10
CA GLU A 65 31.30 4.88 42.06
C GLU A 65 32.02 3.95 41.07
N SER A 66 31.77 4.12 39.76
CA SER A 66 32.80 3.96 38.72
C SER A 66 32.29 4.34 37.32
N GLY A 67 32.86 5.42 36.76
CA GLY A 67 33.11 5.59 35.32
C GLY A 67 32.09 6.40 34.50
N PRO A 68 32.53 7.28 33.57
CA PRO A 68 31.64 7.86 32.58
C PRO A 68 31.32 6.79 31.54
N GLU A 69 30.17 6.14 31.71
CA GLU A 69 29.59 5.30 30.68
C GLU A 69 29.20 6.24 29.52
N TYR A 70 30.03 6.28 28.47
CA TYR A 70 29.60 6.72 27.16
C TYR A 70 28.53 5.75 26.70
N GLY A 71 27.28 5.98 27.12
CA GLY A 71 26.14 5.42 26.44
C GLY A 71 26.24 5.78 24.96
N PRO A 72 25.90 4.86 24.03
CA PRO A 72 25.79 5.24 22.63
C PRO A 72 24.89 6.49 22.57
N PRO A 73 25.29 7.54 21.83
CA PRO A 73 24.44 8.72 21.72
C PRO A 73 23.04 8.25 21.30
N PRO A 74 21.96 8.85 21.83
CA PRO A 74 20.63 8.56 21.36
C PRO A 74 20.68 8.62 19.84
N PRO A 75 20.09 7.66 19.10
CA PRO A 75 20.15 7.68 17.66
C PRO A 75 19.69 9.07 17.22
N ALA A 76 20.63 9.84 16.67
CA ALA A 76 20.31 11.10 16.03
C ALA A 76 19.18 10.78 15.06
N PRO A 77 18.10 11.59 14.97
CA PRO A 77 17.04 11.33 14.01
C PRO A 77 17.67 11.23 12.64
N TYR A 78 17.80 9.98 12.17
CA TYR A 78 18.42 9.67 10.90
C TYR A 78 17.45 10.21 9.85
N GLN A 79 17.70 11.42 9.37
CA GLN A 79 17.01 12.02 8.22
C GLN A 79 17.81 11.89 6.90
N PRO A 80 18.30 10.72 6.46
CA PRO A 80 18.68 10.55 5.06
C PRO A 80 17.46 10.32 4.14
N TYR A 81 16.29 9.95 4.68
CA TYR A 81 15.10 9.62 3.88
C TYR A 81 14.49 10.84 3.16
N ALA A 82 14.70 12.05 3.67
CA ALA A 82 14.02 13.25 3.18
C ALA A 82 14.43 13.61 1.75
N GLY A 83 15.71 13.42 1.38
CA GLY A 83 16.23 13.79 0.06
C GLY A 83 15.69 12.89 -1.06
N SER A 84 15.81 11.58 -0.88
CA SER A 84 15.37 10.59 -1.86
C SER A 84 13.85 10.59 -2.01
N LEU A 85 13.09 10.66 -0.90
CA LEU A 85 11.64 10.75 -0.97
C LEU A 85 11.18 12.06 -1.62
N ALA A 86 11.82 13.20 -1.32
CA ALA A 86 11.50 14.46 -1.98
C ALA A 86 11.76 14.41 -3.50
N SER A 87 12.76 13.66 -3.94
CA SER A 87 13.01 13.42 -5.37
C SER A 87 11.87 12.61 -6.01
N VAL A 88 11.43 11.53 -5.34
CA VAL A 88 10.26 10.75 -5.79
C VAL A 88 9.02 11.62 -5.87
N LEU A 89 8.74 12.44 -4.85
CA LEU A 89 7.55 13.28 -4.77
C LEU A 89 7.50 14.42 -5.80
N ARG A 90 8.61 14.72 -6.48
CA ARG A 90 8.68 15.69 -7.59
C ARG A 90 8.44 15.07 -8.96
N GLN A 91 8.33 13.75 -9.05
CA GLN A 91 8.04 13.08 -10.31
C GLN A 91 6.64 13.44 -10.84
N PRO A 92 6.41 13.34 -12.16
CA PRO A 92 5.07 13.48 -12.73
C PRO A 92 4.08 12.51 -12.10
N THR A 93 2.88 13.00 -11.81
CA THR A 93 1.85 12.20 -11.17
C THR A 93 0.98 11.48 -12.19
N VAL A 94 0.44 10.34 -11.80
CA VAL A 94 -0.49 9.51 -12.54
C VAL A 94 -1.82 9.41 -11.81
N ARG A 95 -2.87 9.21 -12.59
CA ARG A 95 -4.21 8.79 -12.17
C ARG A 95 -4.29 7.27 -12.29
N VAL A 96 -4.87 6.62 -11.28
CA VAL A 96 -5.18 5.19 -11.30
C VAL A 96 -6.68 5.02 -11.23
N PHE A 97 -7.27 4.26 -12.16
CA PHE A 97 -8.72 4.04 -12.23
C PHE A 97 -9.03 2.66 -12.81
N THR A 98 -10.24 2.16 -12.55
CA THR A 98 -10.67 0.82 -12.96
C THR A 98 -11.62 0.87 -14.16
N MET A 99 -11.60 -0.17 -14.99
CA MET A 99 -12.51 -0.33 -16.13
C MET A 99 -13.98 -0.47 -15.69
N ALA A 100 -14.24 -0.85 -14.44
CA ALA A 100 -15.60 -0.91 -13.92
C ALA A 100 -16.29 0.46 -13.88
N GLU A 101 -15.54 1.54 -13.68
CA GLU A 101 -16.06 2.90 -13.70
C GLU A 101 -14.89 3.90 -13.83
N GLU A 102 -14.77 4.50 -15.01
CA GLU A 102 -13.67 5.41 -15.33
C GLU A 102 -13.87 6.82 -14.75
N ASN A 103 -15.03 7.18 -14.23
CA ASN A 103 -15.25 8.47 -13.55
C ASN A 103 -14.82 8.47 -12.08
N TYR A 104 -14.17 7.40 -11.61
CA TYR A 104 -13.61 7.30 -10.27
C TYR A 104 -12.09 7.19 -10.34
N SER A 105 -11.41 7.66 -9.30
CA SER A 105 -9.97 7.61 -9.15
C SER A 105 -9.61 6.93 -7.84
N LEU A 106 -8.50 6.21 -7.85
CA LEU A 106 -7.83 5.76 -6.65
C LEU A 106 -7.41 6.95 -5.80
N SER A 107 -7.77 6.94 -4.51
CA SER A 107 -7.49 8.00 -3.55
C SER A 107 -7.16 7.42 -2.18
N ILE A 108 -6.72 8.29 -1.27
CA ILE A 108 -6.58 7.98 0.15
C ILE A 108 -7.62 8.77 0.93
N ARG A 109 -8.42 8.06 1.73
CA ARG A 109 -9.36 8.68 2.68
C ARG A 109 -9.35 7.90 3.98
N ASN A 110 -9.17 8.58 5.11
CA ASN A 110 -9.12 7.97 6.46
C ASN A 110 -8.10 6.83 6.57
N GLY A 111 -6.92 6.99 5.96
CA GLY A 111 -5.85 5.97 5.98
C GLY A 111 -6.15 4.71 5.18
N LYS A 112 -7.15 4.73 4.30
CA LYS A 112 -7.53 3.60 3.43
C LYS A 112 -7.39 3.98 1.97
N VAL A 113 -7.04 3.00 1.14
CA VAL A 113 -7.07 3.12 -0.32
C VAL A 113 -8.49 2.83 -0.82
N ILE A 114 -9.08 3.81 -1.48
CA ILE A 114 -10.47 3.76 -1.95
C ILE A 114 -10.59 4.34 -3.37
N LEU A 115 -11.72 4.07 -4.02
CA LEU A 115 -12.17 4.81 -5.20
C LEU A 115 -13.08 5.96 -4.76
N ALA A 116 -12.81 7.16 -5.29
CA ALA A 116 -13.61 8.37 -5.11
C ALA A 116 -13.93 9.00 -6.47
N PRO A 117 -15.00 9.80 -6.60
CA PRO A 117 -15.28 10.52 -7.84
C PRO A 117 -14.06 11.30 -8.33
N ALA A 118 -13.78 11.20 -9.63
CA ALA A 118 -12.59 11.78 -10.22
C ALA A 118 -12.60 13.30 -10.07
N ASN A 119 -11.57 13.81 -9.42
CA ASN A 119 -11.36 15.23 -9.21
C ASN A 119 -9.86 15.53 -9.38
N PRO A 120 -9.43 16.06 -10.53
CA PRO A 120 -8.03 16.42 -10.77
C PRO A 120 -7.47 17.51 -9.84
N ARG A 121 -8.32 18.15 -9.00
CA ARG A 121 -7.89 19.10 -7.96
C ARG A 121 -7.67 18.42 -6.61
N ASP A 122 -8.12 17.18 -6.43
CA ASP A 122 -7.89 16.40 -5.22
C ASP A 122 -6.52 15.75 -5.28
N GLU A 123 -5.53 16.36 -4.61
CA GLU A 123 -4.15 15.87 -4.61
C GLU A 123 -4.01 14.45 -4.04
N TYR A 124 -4.96 13.95 -3.24
CA TYR A 124 -4.95 12.56 -2.78
C TYR A 124 -5.25 11.56 -3.91
N GLN A 125 -5.79 12.02 -5.05
CA GLN A 125 -5.95 11.21 -6.25
C GLN A 125 -4.69 11.17 -7.12
N HIS A 126 -3.63 11.91 -6.76
CA HIS A 126 -2.36 11.95 -7.48
C HIS A 126 -1.39 10.92 -6.91
N TRP A 127 -0.98 9.99 -7.77
CA TRP A 127 -0.02 8.95 -7.45
C TRP A 127 1.27 9.13 -8.23
N ILE A 128 2.34 8.54 -7.74
CA ILE A 128 3.64 8.48 -8.39
C ILE A 128 3.93 7.01 -8.61
N LYS A 129 4.18 6.66 -9.86
CA LYS A 129 4.57 5.31 -10.25
C LYS A 129 6.10 5.24 -10.24
N ASP A 130 6.68 5.03 -9.06
CA ASP A 130 8.12 4.95 -8.92
C ASP A 130 8.62 3.60 -9.45
N ARG A 131 9.57 3.64 -10.40
CA ARG A 131 10.13 2.47 -11.10
C ARG A 131 11.57 2.19 -10.69
N LYS A 132 12.05 2.76 -9.58
CA LYS A 132 13.43 2.63 -9.09
C LYS A 132 13.97 1.19 -9.09
N PHE A 133 13.13 0.22 -8.71
CA PHE A 133 13.52 -1.20 -8.62
C PHE A 133 13.08 -2.06 -9.82
N SER A 134 12.57 -1.44 -10.88
CA SER A 134 11.93 -2.14 -12.01
C SER A 134 12.87 -3.08 -12.80
N THR A 135 14.18 -2.81 -12.77
CA THR A 135 15.21 -3.66 -13.41
C THR A 135 15.75 -4.74 -12.50
N GLN A 136 15.56 -4.61 -11.18
CA GLN A 136 16.04 -5.55 -10.16
C GLN A 136 14.98 -6.58 -9.78
N VAL A 137 13.73 -6.14 -9.67
CA VAL A 137 12.59 -6.98 -9.29
C VAL A 137 11.57 -7.01 -10.40
N LYS A 138 11.25 -8.21 -10.83
CA LYS A 138 10.19 -8.56 -11.78
C LYS A 138 9.28 -9.58 -11.14
N ASP A 139 8.06 -9.68 -11.66
CA ASP A 139 7.15 -10.74 -11.24
C ASP A 139 7.44 -12.09 -11.93
N GLU A 140 6.65 -13.12 -11.59
CA GLU A 140 6.79 -14.48 -12.13
C GLU A 140 6.70 -14.56 -13.67
N ASN A 141 6.06 -13.60 -14.34
CA ASN A 141 6.01 -13.55 -15.80
C ASN A 141 6.98 -12.49 -16.37
N ASP A 142 8.03 -12.14 -15.65
CA ASP A 142 9.07 -11.19 -16.04
C ASP A 142 8.62 -9.73 -16.23
N PHE A 143 7.45 -9.33 -15.73
CA PHE A 143 7.02 -7.93 -15.82
C PHE A 143 7.73 -7.07 -14.78
N PRO A 144 8.19 -5.86 -15.16
CA PRO A 144 8.93 -4.97 -14.28
C PRO A 144 8.06 -4.46 -13.12
N SER A 145 8.67 -4.35 -11.95
CA SER A 145 8.02 -3.82 -10.76
C SER A 145 7.92 -2.29 -10.73
N PHE A 146 6.98 -1.77 -9.92
CA PHE A 146 6.87 -0.38 -9.53
C PHE A 146 6.22 -0.24 -8.15
N ALA A 147 6.47 0.88 -7.47
CA ALA A 147 5.71 1.30 -6.30
C ALA A 147 4.66 2.34 -6.70
N LEU A 148 3.47 2.30 -6.09
CA LEU A 148 2.47 3.37 -6.17
C LEU A 148 2.52 4.20 -4.91
N VAL A 149 3.07 5.40 -5.02
CA VAL A 149 3.29 6.33 -3.89
C VAL A 149 2.33 7.49 -4.02
N ASN A 150 1.56 7.77 -2.97
CA ASN A 150 0.65 8.91 -2.99
C ASN A 150 1.43 10.22 -2.83
N LYS A 151 1.12 11.21 -3.67
CA LYS A 151 1.84 12.49 -3.72
C LYS A 151 1.77 13.27 -2.40
N VAL A 152 0.61 13.27 -1.73
CA VAL A 152 0.36 14.07 -0.52
C VAL A 152 0.95 13.41 0.71
N THR A 153 0.70 12.11 0.87
CA THR A 153 1.06 11.38 2.10
C THR A 153 2.47 10.81 2.09
N GLY A 154 3.08 10.64 0.91
CA GLY A 154 4.34 9.92 0.76
C GLY A 154 4.24 8.43 1.14
N GLN A 155 3.03 7.89 1.25
CA GLN A 155 2.80 6.48 1.56
C GLN A 155 2.71 5.67 0.27
N ALA A 156 3.29 4.48 0.28
CA ALA A 156 3.13 3.50 -0.78
C ALA A 156 2.02 2.50 -0.45
N ILE A 157 1.36 1.98 -1.49
CA ILE A 157 0.43 0.85 -1.34
C ILE A 157 1.22 -0.43 -1.08
N LYS A 158 0.93 -1.08 0.04
CA LYS A 158 1.54 -2.34 0.49
C LYS A 158 0.58 -3.50 0.30
N HIS A 159 1.14 -4.66 0.00
CA HIS A 159 0.46 -5.95 0.02
C HIS A 159 -0.26 -6.19 1.35
N SER A 160 -1.37 -6.91 1.26
CA SER A 160 -2.11 -7.43 2.41
C SER A 160 -1.78 -8.90 2.66
N ILE A 161 -2.41 -9.50 3.67
CA ILE A 161 -2.10 -10.86 4.14
C ILE A 161 -2.72 -11.97 3.26
N GLY A 162 -3.58 -11.63 2.32
CA GLY A 162 -4.19 -12.58 1.39
C GLY A 162 -5.41 -12.01 0.67
N ALA A 163 -6.10 -12.86 -0.09
CA ALA A 163 -7.35 -12.51 -0.77
C ALA A 163 -8.38 -11.91 0.20
N THR A 164 -9.27 -11.08 -0.33
CA THR A 164 -10.35 -10.35 0.34
C THR A 164 -9.90 -9.23 1.28
N HIS A 165 -8.61 -9.13 1.61
CA HIS A 165 -8.11 -8.13 2.54
C HIS A 165 -7.82 -6.80 1.83
N PRO A 166 -8.19 -5.66 2.44
CA PRO A 166 -7.80 -4.34 1.93
C PRO A 166 -6.29 -4.21 1.78
N VAL A 167 -5.85 -3.54 0.72
CA VAL A 167 -4.45 -3.11 0.60
C VAL A 167 -4.14 -2.10 1.71
N ARG A 168 -2.86 -2.03 2.10
CA ARG A 168 -2.42 -1.18 3.22
C ARG A 168 -1.60 0.00 2.71
N LEU A 169 -1.44 1.02 3.56
CA LEU A 169 -0.56 2.15 3.31
C LEU A 169 0.59 2.12 4.32
N VAL A 170 1.81 2.32 3.84
CA VAL A 170 3.00 2.47 4.69
C VAL A 170 3.86 3.62 4.20
N PRO A 171 4.62 4.30 5.09
CA PRO A 171 5.60 5.29 4.65
C PRO A 171 6.55 4.72 3.59
N TYR A 172 6.72 5.41 2.47
CA TYR A 172 7.59 4.94 1.41
C TYR A 172 9.04 5.30 1.69
N ASN A 173 9.93 4.31 1.65
CA ASN A 173 11.37 4.51 1.71
C ASN A 173 12.00 4.09 0.37
N PRO A 174 12.35 5.02 -0.52
CA PRO A 174 12.93 4.67 -1.82
C PRO A 174 14.35 4.11 -1.72
N ASP A 175 15.03 4.23 -0.59
CA ASP A 175 16.41 3.74 -0.41
C ASP A 175 16.47 2.32 0.16
N TYR A 176 15.30 1.74 0.45
CA TYR A 176 15.15 0.37 0.91
C TYR A 176 14.27 -0.42 -0.06
N LEU A 177 14.80 -1.54 -0.54
CA LEU A 177 14.03 -2.46 -1.38
C LEU A 177 13.03 -3.23 -0.50
N ASP A 178 11.81 -2.71 -0.38
CA ASP A 178 10.68 -3.42 0.22
C ASP A 178 9.80 -4.01 -0.89
N GLU A 179 9.97 -5.30 -1.19
CA GLU A 179 9.15 -6.00 -2.19
C GLU A 179 7.65 -5.96 -1.88
N SER A 180 7.27 -5.79 -0.60
CA SER A 180 5.86 -5.79 -0.23
C SER A 180 5.11 -4.52 -0.62
N VAL A 181 5.79 -3.48 -1.13
CA VAL A 181 5.16 -2.30 -1.75
C VAL A 181 5.31 -2.28 -3.27
N LEU A 182 5.88 -3.35 -3.85
CA LEU A 182 6.10 -3.47 -5.28
C LEU A 182 4.97 -4.23 -5.96
N TRP A 183 4.52 -3.68 -7.07
CA TRP A 183 3.45 -4.19 -7.92
C TRP A 183 3.94 -4.30 -9.35
N SER A 184 3.23 -5.04 -10.18
CA SER A 184 3.48 -5.13 -11.62
C SER A 184 2.17 -5.00 -12.40
N GLU A 185 2.28 -4.60 -13.66
CA GLU A 185 1.18 -4.60 -14.62
C GLU A 185 1.29 -5.86 -15.47
N SER A 186 0.19 -6.58 -15.65
CA SER A 186 0.11 -7.69 -16.61
C SER A 186 0.22 -7.20 -18.06
N ASN A 187 0.17 -8.14 -19.01
CA ASN A 187 -0.24 -7.82 -20.38
C ASN A 187 -1.54 -6.99 -20.41
N ASP A 188 -1.70 -6.20 -21.47
CA ASP A 188 -2.95 -5.50 -21.75
C ASP A 188 -4.08 -6.52 -21.83
N THR A 189 -5.12 -6.26 -21.06
CA THR A 189 -6.31 -7.09 -20.94
C THR A 189 -7.46 -6.58 -21.82
N GLY A 190 -7.25 -5.46 -22.51
CA GLY A 190 -8.18 -4.77 -23.40
C GLY A 190 -8.15 -3.26 -23.16
N GLU A 191 -8.13 -2.46 -24.24
CA GLU A 191 -8.24 -0.99 -24.20
C GLU A 191 -7.17 -0.28 -23.33
N GLY A 192 -5.99 -0.87 -23.18
CA GLY A 192 -4.91 -0.34 -22.34
C GLY A 192 -5.16 -0.50 -20.84
N PHE A 193 -6.03 -1.45 -20.45
CA PHE A 193 -6.23 -1.82 -19.05
C PHE A 193 -5.42 -3.06 -18.70
N HIS A 194 -4.79 -3.03 -17.53
CA HIS A 194 -3.92 -4.06 -17.02
C HIS A 194 -4.42 -4.58 -15.67
N CYS A 195 -4.05 -5.80 -15.31
CA CYS A 195 -4.13 -6.27 -13.93
C CYS A 195 -2.96 -5.66 -13.15
N ILE A 196 -3.20 -5.05 -11.99
CA ILE A 196 -2.16 -4.60 -11.06
C ILE A 196 -1.99 -5.67 -9.99
N ARG A 197 -0.89 -6.42 -10.04
CA ARG A 197 -0.68 -7.63 -9.23
C ARG A 197 0.51 -7.51 -8.30
N MET A 198 0.49 -8.30 -7.22
CA MET A 198 1.62 -8.36 -6.29
C MET A 198 2.85 -8.90 -7.03
N VAL A 199 4.01 -8.23 -6.90
CA VAL A 199 5.20 -8.65 -7.64
C VAL A 199 5.68 -10.06 -7.23
N ASN A 200 5.51 -10.41 -5.95
CA ASN A 200 5.97 -11.67 -5.37
C ASN A 200 4.88 -12.78 -5.37
N ASN A 201 3.65 -12.47 -5.79
CA ASN A 201 2.56 -13.43 -5.84
C ASN A 201 1.50 -12.98 -6.85
N ILE A 202 1.71 -13.31 -8.12
CA ILE A 202 0.84 -12.87 -9.22
C ILE A 202 -0.58 -13.43 -9.19
N ARG A 203 -0.88 -14.34 -8.25
CA ARG A 203 -2.23 -14.89 -8.04
C ARG A 203 -3.17 -13.88 -7.39
N LEU A 204 -2.64 -12.83 -6.76
CA LEU A 204 -3.43 -11.78 -6.12
C LEU A 204 -3.20 -10.43 -6.79
N ASN A 205 -4.29 -9.70 -7.01
CA ASN A 205 -4.30 -8.43 -7.70
C ASN A 205 -5.26 -7.42 -7.06
N PHE A 206 -5.16 -6.16 -7.49
CA PHE A 206 -6.10 -5.11 -7.10
C PHE A 206 -7.52 -5.45 -7.56
N ASP A 207 -8.45 -5.40 -6.63
CA ASP A 207 -9.87 -5.54 -6.88
C ASP A 207 -10.62 -4.37 -6.24
N ALA A 208 -11.44 -3.67 -7.02
CA ALA A 208 -12.42 -2.74 -6.48
C ALA A 208 -13.56 -3.56 -5.85
N PHE A 209 -13.55 -3.67 -4.52
CA PHE A 209 -14.39 -4.62 -3.79
C PHE A 209 -15.88 -4.36 -4.00
N HIS A 210 -16.61 -5.36 -4.49
CA HIS A 210 -18.01 -5.24 -4.90
C HIS A 210 -18.24 -4.12 -5.94
N GLY A 211 -17.21 -3.79 -6.71
CA GLY A 211 -17.24 -2.78 -7.76
C GLY A 211 -17.79 -3.31 -9.09
N ASP A 212 -18.14 -4.59 -9.18
CA ASP A 212 -18.78 -5.18 -10.34
C ASP A 212 -20.30 -4.92 -10.35
N GLU A 213 -20.89 -5.06 -11.54
CA GLU A 213 -22.31 -4.75 -11.80
C GLU A 213 -23.26 -5.58 -10.93
N ASN A 214 -22.90 -6.81 -10.54
CA ASN A 214 -23.76 -7.66 -9.72
C ASN A 214 -23.82 -7.25 -8.24
N HIS A 215 -22.88 -6.40 -7.78
CA HIS A 215 -22.77 -5.97 -6.39
C HIS A 215 -22.91 -4.44 -6.20
N GLY A 216 -23.53 -3.79 -7.20
CA GLY A 216 -23.89 -2.37 -7.16
C GLY A 216 -22.84 -1.43 -7.75
N GLY A 217 -21.79 -1.97 -8.37
CA GLY A 217 -20.78 -1.18 -9.06
C GLY A 217 -19.87 -0.37 -8.14
N VAL A 218 -18.93 0.33 -8.77
CA VAL A 218 -18.05 1.30 -8.11
C VAL A 218 -18.87 2.48 -7.58
N ARG A 219 -18.59 2.89 -6.35
CA ARG A 219 -19.23 4.02 -5.66
C ARG A 219 -18.23 4.73 -4.77
N ASP A 220 -18.58 5.92 -4.28
CA ASP A 220 -17.65 6.68 -3.45
C ASP A 220 -17.31 5.90 -2.17
N GLY A 221 -16.01 5.70 -1.94
CA GLY A 221 -15.50 4.90 -0.85
C GLY A 221 -15.39 3.40 -1.13
N THR A 222 -15.62 2.93 -2.36
CA THR A 222 -15.32 1.53 -2.74
C THR A 222 -13.87 1.22 -2.38
N THR A 223 -13.67 0.20 -1.54
CA THR A 223 -12.35 -0.15 -1.02
C THR A 223 -11.58 -0.99 -2.03
N VAL A 224 -10.26 -0.82 -2.10
CA VAL A 224 -9.39 -1.69 -2.89
C VAL A 224 -8.87 -2.83 -2.03
N VAL A 225 -9.11 -4.06 -2.48
CA VAL A 225 -8.69 -5.30 -1.80
C VAL A 225 -7.77 -6.11 -2.69
N LEU A 226 -7.14 -7.14 -2.11
CA LEU A 226 -6.54 -8.21 -2.88
C LEU A 226 -7.59 -9.24 -3.28
N TRP A 227 -7.54 -9.75 -4.50
CA TRP A 227 -8.39 -10.87 -4.93
C TRP A 227 -7.69 -11.76 -5.96
N GLU A 228 -8.16 -12.99 -6.12
CA GLU A 228 -7.79 -13.84 -7.25
C GLU A 228 -8.20 -13.19 -8.58
N TRP A 229 -7.48 -13.50 -9.65
CA TRP A 229 -7.85 -13.02 -10.97
C TRP A 229 -9.13 -13.74 -11.47
N LEU A 230 -10.21 -12.98 -11.57
CA LEU A 230 -11.53 -13.41 -12.06
C LEU A 230 -11.92 -12.70 -13.36
N GLU A 231 -10.98 -11.97 -13.98
CA GLU A 231 -11.17 -11.26 -15.25
C GLU A 231 -12.25 -10.16 -15.25
N GLY A 232 -12.76 -9.79 -14.08
CA GLY A 232 -13.79 -8.77 -13.92
C GLY A 232 -13.31 -7.36 -14.28
N LYS A 233 -14.22 -6.49 -14.72
CA LYS A 233 -13.90 -5.07 -15.02
C LYS A 233 -13.32 -4.34 -13.79
N ASN A 234 -13.77 -4.71 -12.59
CA ASN A 234 -13.32 -4.18 -11.31
C ASN A 234 -11.89 -4.57 -10.92
N GLN A 235 -11.26 -5.47 -11.69
CA GLN A 235 -9.87 -5.92 -11.53
C GLN A 235 -8.94 -5.40 -12.64
N ARG A 236 -9.50 -4.65 -13.60
CA ARG A 236 -8.78 -4.08 -14.74
C ARG A 236 -8.54 -2.62 -14.45
N TRP A 237 -7.28 -2.19 -14.51
CA TRP A 237 -6.83 -0.89 -14.07
C TRP A 237 -6.02 -0.18 -15.14
N LYS A 238 -6.12 1.14 -15.18
CA LYS A 238 -5.32 1.99 -16.05
C LYS A 238 -4.56 2.99 -15.21
N ILE A 239 -3.26 3.09 -15.46
CA ILE A 239 -2.39 4.09 -14.86
C ILE A 239 -2.02 5.11 -15.94
N ALA A 240 -2.70 6.25 -15.93
CA ALA A 240 -2.54 7.29 -16.94
C ALA A 240 -1.88 8.55 -16.34
N PRO A 241 -1.04 9.29 -17.07
CA PRO A 241 -0.53 10.57 -16.59
C PRO A 241 -1.67 11.54 -16.24
N TYR A 242 -1.57 12.24 -15.11
CA TYR A 242 -2.24 13.53 -14.98
C TYR A 242 -1.44 14.51 -15.83
N CYS A 243 -1.83 14.68 -17.09
CA CYS A 243 -1.19 15.67 -17.94
C CYS A 243 -1.30 17.04 -17.25
N ASN A 244 -0.19 17.78 -17.12
CA ASN A 244 -0.20 19.24 -17.00
C ASN A 244 -0.72 19.81 -18.32
N HIS A 245 -1.98 19.56 -18.62
CA HIS A 245 -2.73 20.40 -19.52
C HIS A 245 -3.54 21.26 -18.58
N SER A 246 -3.11 22.51 -18.45
CA SER A 246 -4.01 23.62 -18.19
C SER A 246 -5.15 23.53 -19.20
N PHE A 247 -6.12 22.68 -18.93
CA PHE A 247 -7.42 22.73 -19.59
C PHE A 247 -8.05 24.01 -19.07
N PRO A 248 -8.31 25.01 -19.92
CA PRO A 248 -9.23 26.06 -19.53
C PRO A 248 -10.53 25.37 -19.15
N GLN A 249 -11.03 25.73 -17.98
CA GLN A 249 -12.28 25.28 -17.42
C GLN A 249 -13.42 25.77 -18.33
N GLU A 250 -13.77 25.01 -19.36
CA GLU A 250 -15.03 25.17 -20.07
C GLU A 250 -16.03 24.18 -19.47
N PRO A 251 -17.12 24.65 -18.85
CA PRO A 251 -18.17 23.75 -18.37
C PRO A 251 -18.82 23.05 -19.57
N MET A 252 -19.13 21.76 -19.39
CA MET A 252 -19.96 20.96 -20.28
C MET A 252 -21.30 21.67 -20.56
N LEU A 253 -21.34 22.51 -21.61
CA LEU A 253 -22.58 23.06 -22.16
C LEU A 253 -22.68 22.92 -23.69
N CYS A 254 -21.66 22.37 -24.37
CA CYS A 254 -21.62 22.44 -25.84
C CYS A 254 -22.17 21.21 -26.59
N ALA A 255 -22.65 20.16 -25.91
CA ALA A 255 -23.35 19.07 -26.61
C ALA A 255 -24.83 19.41 -26.90
N CYS A 256 -25.46 20.27 -26.08
CA CYS A 256 -26.86 20.68 -26.28
C CYS A 256 -27.00 21.90 -27.22
N ALA A 257 -25.99 22.78 -27.28
CA ALA A 257 -26.05 23.96 -28.15
C ALA A 257 -25.90 23.62 -29.64
N LEU A 258 -25.15 22.57 -29.99
CA LEU A 258 -24.98 22.16 -31.39
C LEU A 258 -26.22 21.48 -31.99
N LEU A 259 -27.06 20.86 -31.17
CA LEU A 259 -28.36 20.30 -31.60
C LEU A 259 -29.41 21.38 -31.86
N LEU A 260 -29.38 22.49 -31.11
CA LEU A 260 -30.31 23.61 -31.32
C LEU A 260 -29.96 24.45 -32.56
N VAL A 261 -28.67 24.60 -32.89
CA VAL A 261 -28.25 25.29 -34.13
C VAL A 261 -28.58 24.46 -35.38
N PHE A 262 -28.46 23.12 -35.31
CA PHE A 262 -28.83 22.26 -36.43
C PHE A 262 -30.35 22.21 -36.67
N LEU A 263 -31.19 22.23 -35.62
CA LEU A 263 -32.64 22.27 -35.79
C LEU A 263 -33.13 23.63 -36.30
N ALA A 264 -32.53 24.74 -35.88
CA ALA A 264 -32.88 26.07 -36.40
C ALA A 264 -32.55 26.21 -37.91
N TYR A 265 -31.51 25.53 -38.40
CA TYR A 265 -31.15 25.55 -39.83
C TYR A 265 -32.10 24.71 -40.70
N ILE A 266 -32.67 23.63 -40.16
CA ILE A 266 -33.61 22.76 -40.89
C ILE A 266 -35.01 23.40 -41.00
N PHE A 267 -35.46 24.16 -39.99
CA PHE A 267 -36.77 24.85 -40.04
C PHE A 267 -36.77 26.19 -40.78
N SER A 268 -35.60 26.72 -41.17
CA SER A 268 -35.50 27.99 -41.91
C SER A 268 -35.48 27.81 -43.44
N SER A 269 -35.56 26.57 -43.94
CA SER A 269 -35.45 26.23 -45.38
C SER A 269 -36.63 25.42 -45.93
N ILE A 270 -37.83 25.56 -45.36
CA ILE A 270 -39.09 25.05 -45.94
C ILE A 270 -40.05 26.22 -46.12
#